data_AF-A0A068JC85-F1
#
_entry.id   AF-A0A068JC85-F1
#
_cell.length_a   1.000
_cell.length_b   1.000
_cell.length_c   1.000
_cell.angle_alpha   90.00
_cell.angle_beta   90.00
_cell.angle_gamma   90.00
#
_symmetry.space_group_name_H-M   'P 1'
#
loop_
_entity.id
_entity.type
_entity.pdbx_description
1 polymer ?
#
loop_
_entity_poly.entity_id
_entity_poly.type
_entity_poly.pdbx_seq_one_letter_code
_entity_poly.pdbx_strand_id
1 'polypeptide(L)' 'GSGIDVLLAAHKVGRNGQAIGVDMTDKMIELAKKNIQKAGLSNARVIEANINCIPLPDSSVDCIISN' A
#
# COMPACT_ATOMS: atom_id res chain seq x y z
N GLY A 1 3.60 -1.66 -7.42
CA GLY A 1 4.99 -1.28 -7.78
C GLY A 1 5.91 -1.27 -6.56
N SER A 2 6.99 -0.48 -6.59
CA SER A 2 8.03 -0.44 -5.54
C SER A 2 7.60 0.17 -4.19
N GLY A 3 6.37 0.66 -4.08
CA GLY A 3 5.77 1.18 -2.84
C GLY A 3 5.93 2.68 -2.59
N ILE A 4 6.51 3.46 -3.52
CA ILE A 4 6.72 4.90 -3.33
C ILE A 4 5.42 5.67 -3.09
N ASP A 5 4.39 5.44 -3.91
CA ASP A 5 3.10 6.15 -3.74
C ASP A 5 2.43 5.80 -2.41
N VAL A 6 2.57 4.55 -1.95
CA VAL A 6 2.07 4.09 -0.64
C VAL A 6 2.77 4.82 0.50
N LEU A 7 4.08 5.03 0.41
CA LEU A 7 4.86 5.77 1.40
C LEU A 7 4.47 7.25 1.45
N LEU A 8 4.29 7.88 0.29
CA LEU A 8 3.85 9.27 0.19
C LEU A 8 2.43 9.43 0.74
N ALA A 9 1.53 8.51 0.40
CA ALA A 9 0.17 8.49 0.93
C ALA A 9 0.16 8.31 2.45
N ALA A 10 0.96 7.37 2.99
CA ALA A 10 1.07 7.12 4.43
C ALA A 10 1.52 8.37 5.21
N HIS A 11 2.43 9.17 4.67
CA HIS A 11 2.80 10.45 5.26
C HIS A 11 1.65 11.45 5.20
N LYS A 12 0.96 11.54 4.06
CA LYS A 12 -0.10 12.52 3.83
C LYS A 12 -1.34 12.30 4.69
N VAL A 13 -1.74 11.04 4.90
CA VAL A 13 -2.89 10.69 5.75
C VAL A 13 -2.56 10.77 7.24
N GLY A 14 -1.27 10.85 7.59
CA GLY A 14 -0.79 10.97 8.97
C GLY A 14 -1.03 9.71 9.81
N ARG A 15 -0.67 9.79 11.09
CA ARG A 15 -0.68 8.66 12.04
C ARG A 15 -2.02 7.94 12.22
N ASN A 16 -3.14 8.62 11.97
CA ASN A 16 -4.48 8.07 12.16
C ASN A 16 -5.05 7.48 10.86
N GLY A 17 -4.41 7.73 9.72
CA GLY A 17 -4.78 7.14 8.44
C GLY A 17 -3.90 5.94 8.08
N GLN A 18 -4.32 5.19 7.07
CA GLN A 18 -3.59 4.02 6.56
C GLN A 18 -3.42 4.13 5.04
N ALA A 19 -2.26 3.69 4.53
CA ALA A 19 -2.03 3.51 3.11
C ALA A 19 -1.81 2.02 2.79
N ILE A 20 -2.51 1.53 1.75
CA ILE A 20 -2.47 0.14 1.32
C ILE A 20 -2.03 0.12 -0.14
N GLY A 21 -0.87 -0.48 -0.42
CA GLY A 21 -0.45 -0.80 -1.78
C GLY A 21 -1.01 -2.14 -2.23
N VAL A 22 -1.34 -2.24 -3.51
CA VAL A 22 -1.73 -3.50 -4.16
C VAL A 22 -0.77 -3.78 -5.31
N ASP A 23 -0.22 -4.99 -5.37
CA ASP A 23 0.53 -5.49 -6.51
C ASP A 23 0.30 -7.01 -6.64
N MET A 24 0.48 -7.57 -7.83
CA MET A 24 0.28 -9.01 -8.06
C MET A 24 1.60 -9.79 -8.16
N THR A 25 2.75 -9.12 -8.12
CA THR A 25 4.06 -9.75 -8.34
C THR A 25 4.88 -9.81 -7.06
N ASP A 26 5.33 -11.01 -6.68
CA ASP A 26 6.15 -11.26 -5.49
C ASP A 26 7.35 -10.31 -5.39
N LYS A 27 8.03 -10.11 -6.51
CA LYS A 27 9.19 -9.20 -6.61
C LYS A 27 8.84 -7.77 -6.17
N MET A 28 7.68 -7.24 -6.56
CA MET A 28 7.25 -5.90 -6.16
C MET A 28 6.76 -5.87 -4.73
N ILE A 29 6.08 -6.93 -4.27
CA ILE A 29 5.64 -7.08 -2.87
C ILE A 29 6.85 -7.05 -1.93
N GLU A 30 7.89 -7.85 -2.21
CA GLU A 30 9.12 -7.87 -1.42
C GLU A 30 9.82 -6.51 -1.42
N LEU A 31 9.94 -5.87 -2.59
CA LEU A 31 10.56 -4.56 -2.72
C LEU A 31 9.80 -3.49 -1.94
N ALA A 32 8.46 -3.47 -2.03
CA ALA A 32 7.61 -2.55 -1.30
C ALA A 32 7.70 -2.77 0.21
N LYS A 33 7.66 -4.03 0.69
CA LYS A 33 7.85 -4.36 2.12
C LYS A 33 9.19 -3.86 2.64
N LYS A 34 10.28 -4.06 1.89
CA LYS A 34 11.62 -3.56 2.26
C LYS A 34 11.64 -2.04 2.35
N ASN A 35 11.00 -1.34 1.42
CA ASN A 35 10.95 0.12 1.43
C ASN A 35 10.09 0.66 2.59
N ILE A 36 8.96 0.03 2.88
CA ILE A 36 8.11 0.34 4.05
C ILE A 36 8.87 0.15 5.36
N GLN A 37 9.56 -0.98 5.51
CA GLN A 37 10.36 -1.24 6.70
C GLN A 37 11.47 -0.20 6.89
N LYS A 38 12.18 0.15 5.81
CA LYS A 38 13.24 1.18 5.84
C LYS A 38 12.70 2.57 6.17
N ALA A 39 11.48 2.90 5.74
CA ALA A 39 10.85 4.18 6.02
C ALA A 39 10.34 4.30 7.46
N GLY A 40 10.23 3.19 8.21
CA GLY A 40 9.77 3.19 9.60
C GLY A 40 8.30 3.58 9.77
N LEU A 41 7.49 3.48 8.71
CA LEU A 41 6.07 3.82 8.74
C LEU A 41 5.25 2.61 9.15
N SER A 42 4.57 2.70 10.29
CA SER A 42 3.66 1.66 10.79
C SER A 42 2.29 1.67 10.11
N ASN A 43 1.93 2.76 9.44
CA ASN A 43 0.64 2.96 8.78
C ASN A 43 0.67 2.70 7.27
N ALA A 44 1.74 2.09 6.76
CA ALA A 44 1.87 1.64 5.38
C ALA A 44 1.93 0.11 5.32
N ARG A 45 1.18 -0.50 4.41
CA ARG A 45 1.30 -1.94 4.10
C ARG A 45 1.08 -2.21 2.63
N VAL A 46 1.46 -3.40 2.19
CA VAL A 46 1.22 -3.90 0.83
C VAL A 46 0.51 -5.24 0.90
N ILE A 47 -0.44 -5.47 0.00
CA ILE A 47 -1.12 -6.75 -0.21
C ILE A 47 -0.81 -7.27 -1.60
N GLU A 48 -0.62 -8.59 -1.66
CA GLU A 48 -0.48 -9.31 -2.92
C GLU A 48 -1.88 -9.67 -3.42
N ALA A 49 -2.31 -9.05 -4.52
CA ALA A 49 -3.60 -9.30 -5.11
C ALA A 49 -3.65 -8.86 -6.58
N ASN A 50 -4.55 -9.49 -7.34
CA ASN A 50 -4.92 -9.01 -8.66
C ASN A 50 -5.84 -7.78 -8.52
N ILE A 51 -5.70 -6.78 -9.38
CA ILE A 51 -6.54 -5.57 -9.34
C ILE A 51 -8.04 -5.87 -9.51
N ASN A 52 -8.39 -6.97 -10.18
CA ASN A 52 -9.76 -7.42 -10.38
C ASN A 52 -10.33 -8.19 -9.16
N CYS A 53 -9.51 -8.50 -8.15
CA CYS A 53 -9.90 -9.26 -6.98
C CYS A 53 -9.07 -8.80 -5.77
N ILE A 54 -9.40 -7.62 -5.26
CA ILE A 54 -8.73 -7.04 -4.10
C ILE A 54 -9.41 -7.56 -2.82
N PRO A 55 -8.67 -8.18 -1.88
CA PRO A 55 -9.22 -8.77 -0.66
C PRO A 55 -9.46 -7.68 0.41
N LEU A 56 -10.19 -6.63 0.08
CA LEU A 56 -10.64 -5.60 1.00
C LEU A 56 -12.17 -5.59 1.05
N PRO A 57 -12.79 -5.28 2.20
CA PRO A 57 -14.24 -5.15 2.29
C PRO A 57 -14.78 -4.00 1.42
N ASP A 58 -16.04 -4.10 1.02
CA ASP A 58 -16.73 -3.02 0.32
C ASP A 58 -16.74 -1.74 1.17
N SER A 59 -16.61 -0.59 0.52
CA SER A 59 -16.61 0.74 1.15
C SER A 59 -15.59 0.91 2.29
N SER A 60 -14.48 0.16 2.27
CA SER A 60 -13.47 0.20 3.34
C SER A 60 -12.35 1.23 3.12
N VAL A 61 -12.41 2.04 2.05
CA VAL A 61 -11.37 3.02 1.70
C VAL A 61 -12.00 4.34 1.28
N ASP A 62 -11.38 5.45 1.69
CA ASP A 62 -11.88 6.80 1.39
C ASP A 62 -11.38 7.35 0.05
N CYS A 63 -10.30 6.78 -0.50
CA CYS A 63 -9.64 7.28 -1.70
C CYS A 63 -8.90 6.16 -2.43
N ILE A 64 -8.90 6.21 -3.77
CA ILE A 64 -8.22 5.27 -4.65
C ILE A 64 -7.27 6.06 -5.57
N ILE A 65 -6.03 5.58 -5.67
CA ILE A 65 -5.01 6.08 -6.61
C ILE A 65 -4.61 4.89 -7.47
N SER A 66 -4.62 5.06 -8.79
CA SER A 66 -4.20 4.02 -9.75
C SER A 66 -3.19 4.60 -10.73
N ASN A 67 -2.09 3.89 -10.95
CA ASN A 67 -1.02 4.22 -11.88
C ASN A 67 -0.59 3.03 -12.73
#